data_AF-A0A9D7EYV9-F1
#
_entry.id   AF-A0A9D7EYV9-F1
#
_cell.length_a   1.000
_cell.length_b   1.000
_cell.length_c   1.000
_cell.angle_alpha   90.00
_cell.angle_beta   90.00
_cell.angle_gamma   90.00
#
_symmetry.space_group_name_H-M   'P 1'
#
loop_
_entity.id
_entity.type
_entity.pdbx_description
1 polymer ?
#
loop_
_entity_poly.entity_id
_entity_poly.type
_entity_poly.pdbx_seq_one_letter_code
_entity_poly.pdbx_strand_id
1 'polypeptide(L)'
;MKFNKIKLSSITLIAFAAVTMFLISCDKQPIGPEGPDPVGPPPPGTYMSFADFRALFVGPADLTIPAGTKKIRVVVISNSANEAAGNYRLQDESGAGIYFYSAVGSPIYTQGSILEIDAAGGVFTLYNGDLELKSVPQAKVLPIGGTITVTPRVATVADIIANNDAWASSLVKINNVTSISQATSNSTGVTYNITDATGTLSMFVRLASSITVNTSGTSVTGYISIFNSATQIGIRTAADIQ
;
A
#
# COMPACT_ATOMS: atom_id res chain seq x y z
N MET A 1 -7.14 62.16 -38.49
CA MET A 1 -8.61 62.11 -38.61
C MET A 1 -9.00 60.65 -38.88
N LYS A 2 -9.85 60.08 -38.04
CA LYS A 2 -10.22 58.64 -38.01
C LYS A 2 -11.24 58.25 -39.10
N PHE A 3 -11.39 56.93 -39.26
CA PHE A 3 -12.46 56.15 -39.92
C PHE A 3 -12.28 55.98 -41.44
N ASN A 4 -12.53 54.82 -42.07
CA ASN A 4 -13.51 53.79 -41.74
C ASN A 4 -13.16 52.46 -42.45
N LYS A 5 -13.42 51.31 -41.81
CA LYS A 5 -13.54 50.00 -42.48
C LYS A 5 -14.97 49.87 -43.02
N ILE A 6 -15.18 49.23 -44.17
CA ILE A 6 -16.38 48.42 -44.50
C ILE A 6 -16.04 47.42 -45.63
N LYS A 7 -16.66 46.24 -45.51
CA LYS A 7 -16.48 44.96 -46.23
C LYS A 7 -17.32 44.85 -47.51
N LEU A 8 -16.99 43.89 -48.37
CA LEU A 8 -17.84 42.93 -49.14
C LEU A 8 -16.89 42.17 -50.10
N SER A 9 -17.07 40.97 -50.64
CA SER A 9 -17.79 39.70 -50.40
C SER A 9 -17.52 38.82 -51.64
N SER A 10 -17.72 37.50 -51.53
CA SER A 10 -18.02 36.56 -52.65
C SER A 10 -16.81 35.99 -53.44
N ILE A 11 -16.39 34.75 -53.17
CA ILE A 11 -16.85 33.47 -53.76
C ILE A 11 -16.42 33.31 -55.23
N THR A 12 -15.42 32.46 -55.48
CA THR A 12 -15.43 31.56 -56.64
C THR A 12 -14.65 30.28 -56.31
N LEU A 13 -15.38 29.17 -56.40
CA LEU A 13 -14.96 27.79 -56.21
C LEU A 13 -14.48 27.25 -57.57
N ILE A 14 -13.26 26.75 -57.69
CA ILE A 14 -12.85 25.87 -58.80
C ILE A 14 -12.15 24.66 -58.20
N ALA A 15 -12.79 23.51 -58.37
CA ALA A 15 -12.29 22.20 -58.01
C ALA A 15 -11.25 21.72 -59.03
N PHE A 16 -10.14 21.16 -58.54
CA PHE A 16 -9.29 20.28 -59.33
C PHE A 16 -8.95 19.05 -58.48
N ALA A 17 -9.49 17.92 -58.91
CA ALA A 17 -9.22 16.61 -58.32
C ALA A 17 -7.88 16.09 -58.89
N ALA A 18 -6.92 15.79 -58.01
CA ALA A 18 -5.77 14.98 -58.32
C ALA A 18 -5.69 13.87 -57.27
N VAL A 19 -6.11 12.67 -57.68
CA VAL A 19 -5.93 11.41 -56.97
C VAL A 19 -4.46 11.03 -57.10
N THR A 20 -3.74 10.93 -55.99
CA THR A 20 -2.45 10.21 -55.96
C THR A 20 -2.26 9.53 -54.62
N MET A 21 -1.87 8.26 -54.70
CA MET A 21 -1.97 7.20 -53.70
C MET A 21 -1.05 7.42 -52.50
N PHE A 22 -1.58 7.19 -51.30
CA PHE A 22 -0.78 6.96 -50.10
C PHE A 22 -0.12 5.58 -50.19
N LEU A 23 1.19 5.54 -50.37
CA LEU A 23 2.00 4.38 -49.97
C LEU A 23 2.46 4.60 -48.53
N ILE A 24 1.67 4.10 -47.58
CA ILE A 24 2.12 3.92 -46.21
C ILE A 24 3.04 2.71 -46.24
N SER A 25 4.35 2.96 -46.35
CA SER A 25 5.36 1.93 -46.14
C SER A 25 5.31 1.52 -44.66
N CYS A 26 4.96 0.26 -44.41
CA CYS A 26 5.08 -0.40 -43.12
C CYS A 26 6.55 -0.66 -42.81
N ASP A 27 7.25 0.31 -42.20
CA ASP A 27 8.44 0.01 -41.42
C ASP A 27 8.03 -0.30 -39.97
N LYS A 28 7.69 -1.55 -39.72
CA LYS A 28 7.81 -2.13 -38.38
C LYS A 28 9.08 -2.97 -38.36
N GLN A 29 10.21 -2.34 -38.06
CA GLN A 29 11.23 -3.08 -37.32
C GLN A 29 10.68 -3.34 -35.91
N PRO A 30 10.62 -4.58 -35.41
CA PRO A 30 10.44 -4.81 -34.00
C PRO A 30 11.81 -4.62 -33.34
N ILE A 31 12.02 -3.44 -32.77
CA ILE A 31 13.04 -3.22 -31.74
C ILE A 31 12.29 -2.73 -30.50
N GLY A 32 11.67 -3.67 -29.80
CA GLY A 32 11.24 -3.41 -28.43
C GLY A 32 12.46 -3.56 -27.51
N PRO A 33 12.61 -2.73 -26.47
CA PRO A 33 13.64 -2.96 -25.47
C PRO A 33 13.42 -4.32 -24.79
N GLU A 34 14.46 -5.16 -24.69
CA GLU A 34 14.45 -6.42 -23.93
C GLU A 34 14.40 -6.21 -22.40
N GLY A 35 13.78 -5.13 -21.94
CA GLY A 35 13.45 -4.93 -20.54
C GLY A 35 12.06 -5.51 -20.25
N PRO A 36 11.78 -5.95 -19.01
CA PRO A 36 10.40 -6.12 -18.61
C PRO A 36 9.69 -4.78 -18.84
N ASP A 37 8.67 -4.79 -19.72
CA ASP A 37 7.79 -3.63 -19.89
C ASP A 37 7.39 -3.14 -18.48
N PRO A 38 7.49 -1.83 -18.18
CA PRO A 38 6.90 -1.31 -16.97
C PRO A 38 5.41 -1.58 -17.09
N VAL A 39 4.94 -2.65 -16.45
CA VAL A 39 3.53 -3.03 -16.44
C VAL A 39 2.79 -1.81 -15.90
N GLY A 40 2.16 -1.08 -16.81
CA GLY A 40 1.39 0.09 -16.47
C GLY A 40 0.31 -0.30 -15.45
N PRO A 41 -0.28 0.68 -14.75
CA PRO A 41 -1.38 0.36 -13.85
C PRO A 41 -2.44 -0.44 -14.63
N PRO A 42 -2.96 -1.53 -14.03
CA PRO A 42 -3.98 -2.37 -14.63
C PRO A 42 -5.21 -1.51 -14.96
N PRO A 43 -6.02 -1.92 -15.94
CA PRO A 43 -7.28 -1.24 -16.21
C PRO A 43 -8.13 -1.09 -14.93
N PRO A 44 -8.81 0.05 -14.73
CA PRO A 44 -9.70 0.24 -13.59
C PRO A 44 -10.72 -0.90 -13.47
N GLY A 45 -10.95 -1.37 -12.23
CA GLY A 45 -11.93 -2.43 -11.94
C GLY A 45 -11.42 -3.88 -12.11
N THR A 46 -10.16 -4.05 -12.50
CA THR A 46 -9.48 -5.36 -12.56
C THR A 46 -9.37 -5.99 -11.17
N TYR A 47 -9.01 -5.20 -10.17
CA TYR A 47 -8.81 -5.63 -8.79
C TYR A 47 -9.90 -5.08 -7.87
N MET A 48 -10.17 -5.79 -6.78
CA MET A 48 -10.93 -5.26 -5.64
C MET A 48 -10.02 -4.36 -4.80
N SER A 49 -10.56 -3.22 -4.33
CA SER A 49 -9.85 -2.37 -3.37
C SER A 49 -9.78 -3.03 -2.00
N PHE A 50 -8.79 -2.69 -1.18
CA PHE A 50 -8.73 -3.16 0.20
C PHE A 50 -9.86 -2.61 1.08
N ALA A 51 -10.37 -1.41 0.78
CA ALA A 51 -11.57 -0.91 1.45
C ALA A 51 -12.76 -1.86 1.24
N ASP A 52 -13.04 -2.24 -0.01
CA ASP A 52 -14.13 -3.18 -0.33
C ASP A 52 -13.84 -4.59 0.16
N PHE A 53 -12.59 -5.03 0.05
CA PHE A 53 -12.17 -6.37 0.48
C PHE A 53 -12.32 -6.55 1.99
N ARG A 54 -11.90 -5.56 2.80
CA ARG A 54 -12.11 -5.56 4.25
C ARG A 54 -13.59 -5.51 4.60
N ALA A 55 -14.41 -4.80 3.84
CA ALA A 55 -15.86 -4.71 4.08
C ALA A 55 -16.60 -6.05 3.90
N LEU A 56 -15.96 -7.08 3.31
CA LEU A 56 -16.49 -8.44 3.32
C LEU A 56 -16.54 -9.03 4.74
N PHE A 57 -15.67 -8.58 5.64
CA PHE A 57 -15.66 -9.01 7.04
C PHE A 57 -16.74 -8.27 7.84
N VAL A 58 -17.84 -8.97 8.13
CA VAL A 58 -19.05 -8.37 8.74
C VAL A 58 -19.20 -8.62 10.24
N GLY A 59 -18.25 -9.31 10.89
CA GLY A 59 -18.34 -9.62 12.31
C GLY A 59 -17.16 -10.45 12.82
N PRO A 60 -17.05 -10.68 14.14
CA PRO A 60 -15.85 -11.22 14.77
C PRO A 60 -15.58 -12.71 14.49
N ALA A 61 -16.52 -13.40 13.85
CA ALA A 61 -16.36 -14.81 13.49
C ALA A 61 -15.48 -14.95 12.25
N ASP A 62 -14.72 -16.04 12.18
CA ASP A 62 -13.94 -16.39 11.01
C ASP A 62 -14.82 -16.42 9.76
N LEU A 63 -14.35 -15.77 8.69
CA LEU A 63 -15.04 -15.71 7.41
C LEU A 63 -14.16 -16.33 6.33
N THR A 64 -14.65 -17.40 5.70
CA THR A 64 -14.03 -17.89 4.47
C THR A 64 -14.34 -16.93 3.32
N ILE A 65 -13.31 -16.45 2.63
CA ILE A 65 -13.47 -15.54 1.49
C ILE A 65 -14.26 -16.25 0.39
N PRO A 66 -15.41 -15.68 -0.04
CA PRO A 66 -16.29 -16.33 -1.02
C PRO A 66 -15.59 -16.65 -2.34
N ALA A 67 -16.00 -17.76 -2.96
CA ALA A 67 -15.61 -18.07 -4.34
C ALA A 67 -16.08 -16.95 -5.29
N GLY A 68 -15.26 -16.63 -6.30
CA GLY A 68 -15.55 -15.55 -7.25
C GLY A 68 -15.24 -14.14 -6.74
N THR A 69 -14.75 -14.00 -5.50
CA THR A 69 -14.16 -12.74 -5.03
C THR A 69 -13.04 -12.32 -5.99
N LYS A 70 -13.09 -11.07 -6.46
CA LYS A 70 -12.05 -10.52 -7.34
C LYS A 70 -10.71 -10.54 -6.63
N LYS A 71 -9.63 -10.72 -7.40
CA LYS A 71 -8.26 -10.61 -6.90
C LYS A 71 -8.00 -9.21 -6.32
N ILE A 72 -7.05 -9.14 -5.40
CA ILE A 72 -6.52 -7.91 -4.83
C ILE A 72 -5.10 -7.68 -5.35
N ARG A 73 -4.69 -6.42 -5.44
CA ARG A 73 -3.34 -6.01 -5.79
C ARG A 73 -2.84 -5.01 -4.76
N VAL A 74 -1.66 -5.28 -4.20
CA VAL A 74 -1.21 -4.63 -2.95
C VAL A 74 0.29 -4.42 -2.96
N VAL A 75 0.76 -3.52 -2.11
CA VAL A 75 2.18 -3.39 -1.76
C VAL A 75 2.43 -3.90 -0.34
N VAL A 76 3.54 -4.60 -0.15
CA VAL A 76 4.04 -4.95 1.19
C VAL A 76 4.63 -3.69 1.82
N ILE A 77 4.03 -3.20 2.90
CA ILE A 77 4.52 -2.00 3.60
C ILE A 77 5.42 -2.32 4.79
N SER A 78 5.33 -3.53 5.37
CA SER A 78 6.13 -3.93 6.53
C SER A 78 7.54 -4.35 6.15
N ASN A 79 8.47 -4.18 7.09
CA ASN A 79 9.75 -4.88 7.06
C ASN A 79 9.56 -6.29 7.64
N SER A 80 9.74 -7.33 6.83
CA SER A 80 9.59 -8.73 7.25
C SER A 80 10.52 -9.13 8.41
N ALA A 81 11.67 -8.47 8.57
CA ALA A 81 12.58 -8.70 9.70
C ALA A 81 12.10 -8.04 11.00
N ASN A 82 11.20 -7.05 10.91
CA ASN A 82 10.51 -6.45 12.06
C ASN A 82 9.13 -7.10 12.34
N GLU A 83 8.73 -8.08 11.52
CA GLU A 83 7.56 -8.91 11.72
C GLU A 83 7.93 -10.32 12.21
N ALA A 84 6.94 -11.08 12.71
CA ALA A 84 7.14 -12.51 12.92
C ALA A 84 7.19 -13.25 11.57
N ALA A 85 7.83 -14.42 11.53
CA ALA A 85 7.99 -15.16 10.28
C ALA A 85 6.62 -15.49 9.63
N GLY A 86 6.50 -15.19 8.33
CA GLY A 86 5.27 -15.39 7.56
C GLY A 86 4.24 -14.27 7.69
N ASN A 87 4.51 -13.24 8.50
CA ASN A 87 3.61 -12.11 8.72
C ASN A 87 4.02 -10.89 7.91
N TYR A 88 3.03 -10.24 7.32
CA TYR A 88 3.20 -9.06 6.50
C TYR A 88 2.08 -8.06 6.72
N ARG A 89 2.37 -6.79 6.47
CA ARG A 89 1.38 -5.71 6.37
C ARG A 89 1.27 -5.32 4.93
N LEU A 90 0.07 -5.41 4.39
CA LEU A 90 -0.24 -5.11 2.99
C LEU A 90 -1.12 -3.87 2.95
N GLN A 91 -0.93 -3.03 1.95
CA GLN A 91 -1.76 -1.84 1.73
C GLN A 91 -1.94 -1.60 0.23
N ASP A 92 -3.05 -0.97 -0.16
CA ASP A 92 -3.32 -0.55 -1.54
C ASP A 92 -3.44 0.97 -1.67
N GLU A 93 -3.73 1.43 -2.90
CA GLU A 93 -3.99 2.85 -3.20
C GLU A 93 -5.23 3.45 -2.50
N SER A 94 -6.15 2.63 -1.98
CA SER A 94 -7.30 3.12 -1.20
C SER A 94 -6.87 3.60 0.20
N GLY A 95 -5.64 3.28 0.61
CA GLY A 95 -5.10 3.57 1.92
C GLY A 95 -5.54 2.57 3.00
N ALA A 96 -6.36 1.58 2.67
CA ALA A 96 -6.74 0.51 3.57
C ALA A 96 -5.65 -0.58 3.60
N GLY A 97 -5.42 -1.16 4.77
CA GLY A 97 -4.41 -2.17 5.00
C GLY A 97 -4.97 -3.51 5.44
N ILE A 98 -4.19 -4.59 5.36
CA ILE A 98 -4.52 -5.85 6.03
C ILE A 98 -3.28 -6.54 6.59
N TYR A 99 -3.47 -7.24 7.69
CA TYR A 99 -2.49 -8.15 8.24
C TYR A 99 -2.56 -9.47 7.47
N PHE A 100 -1.44 -9.95 6.95
CA PHE A 100 -1.41 -11.14 6.10
C PHE A 100 -0.45 -12.18 6.66
N TYR A 101 -0.96 -13.40 6.85
CA TYR A 101 -0.16 -14.57 7.21
C TYR A 101 -0.04 -15.53 6.02
N SER A 102 1.17 -15.65 5.48
CA SER A 102 1.46 -16.48 4.30
C SER A 102 1.85 -17.92 4.61
N ALA A 103 1.71 -18.39 5.85
CA ALA A 103 2.33 -19.61 6.38
C ALA A 103 3.87 -19.63 6.36
N VAL A 104 4.48 -20.26 7.36
CA VAL A 104 5.94 -20.43 7.46
C VAL A 104 6.43 -21.36 6.34
N GLY A 105 7.48 -20.95 5.63
CA GLY A 105 8.04 -21.66 4.47
C GLY A 105 7.65 -21.06 3.13
N SER A 106 6.71 -20.12 3.10
CA SER A 106 6.43 -19.29 1.93
C SER A 106 7.61 -18.34 1.60
N PRO A 107 7.68 -17.84 0.35
CA PRO A 107 8.65 -16.83 -0.04
C PRO A 107 8.61 -15.62 0.88
N ILE A 108 9.78 -15.00 1.09
CA ILE A 108 9.87 -13.73 1.80
C ILE A 108 9.41 -12.63 0.84
N TYR A 109 8.28 -12.01 1.15
CA TYR A 109 7.82 -10.82 0.43
C TYR A 109 8.45 -9.58 1.05
N THR A 110 9.43 -9.01 0.36
CA THR A 110 10.16 -7.84 0.87
C THR A 110 9.30 -6.58 0.81
N GLN A 111 9.58 -5.62 1.69
CA GLN A 111 8.96 -4.30 1.66
C GLN A 111 9.05 -3.69 0.25
N GLY A 112 7.96 -3.14 -0.24
CA GLY A 112 7.84 -2.55 -1.58
C GLY A 112 7.46 -3.56 -2.68
N SER A 113 7.47 -4.87 -2.39
CA SER A 113 7.00 -5.88 -3.34
C SER A 113 5.51 -5.67 -3.63
N ILE A 114 5.13 -5.80 -4.90
CA ILE A 114 3.74 -5.79 -5.33
C ILE A 114 3.25 -7.23 -5.43
N LEU A 115 2.13 -7.53 -4.79
CA LEU A 115 1.52 -8.86 -4.82
C LEU A 115 0.15 -8.78 -5.50
N GLU A 116 -0.11 -9.72 -6.38
CA GLU A 116 -1.46 -10.09 -6.78
C GLU A 116 -1.89 -11.30 -5.95
N ILE A 117 -3.06 -11.21 -5.30
CA ILE A 117 -3.55 -12.28 -4.44
C ILE A 117 -4.97 -12.68 -4.87
N ASP A 118 -5.14 -13.95 -5.21
CA ASP A 118 -6.46 -14.59 -5.24
C ASP A 118 -6.78 -15.10 -3.83
N ALA A 119 -7.52 -14.29 -3.08
CA ALA A 119 -7.86 -14.60 -1.70
C ALA A 119 -9.02 -15.60 -1.54
N ALA A 120 -9.68 -16.03 -2.64
CA ALA A 120 -10.82 -16.93 -2.56
C ALA A 120 -10.42 -18.28 -1.93
N GLY A 121 -11.18 -18.69 -0.91
CA GLY A 121 -10.88 -19.87 -0.06
C GLY A 121 -9.90 -19.59 1.09
N GLY A 122 -9.31 -18.39 1.15
CA GLY A 122 -8.63 -17.90 2.35
C GLY A 122 -9.62 -17.57 3.47
N VAL A 123 -9.10 -17.18 4.63
CA VAL A 123 -9.90 -16.91 5.83
C VAL A 123 -9.56 -15.54 6.38
N PHE A 124 -10.58 -14.73 6.65
CA PHE A 124 -10.49 -13.61 7.58
C PHE A 124 -10.73 -14.07 9.00
N THR A 125 -9.90 -13.58 9.91
CA THR A 125 -10.03 -13.81 11.35
C THR A 125 -9.49 -12.60 12.13
N LEU A 126 -9.83 -12.51 13.42
CA LEU A 126 -9.18 -11.58 14.34
C LEU A 126 -8.04 -12.29 15.05
N TYR A 127 -6.80 -12.00 14.65
CA TYR A 127 -5.61 -12.54 15.31
C TYR A 127 -4.97 -11.48 16.20
N ASN A 128 -4.95 -11.72 17.51
CA ASN A 128 -4.50 -10.75 18.52
C ASN A 128 -5.16 -9.36 18.32
N GLY A 129 -6.45 -9.33 17.96
CA GLY A 129 -7.21 -8.11 17.72
C GLY A 129 -7.05 -7.48 16.33
N ASP A 130 -6.11 -7.93 15.50
CA ASP A 130 -5.91 -7.42 14.15
C ASP A 130 -6.68 -8.25 13.12
N LEU A 131 -7.19 -7.61 12.06
CA LEU A 131 -7.87 -8.31 10.97
C LEU A 131 -6.83 -8.99 10.09
N GLU A 132 -6.74 -10.31 10.21
CA GLU A 132 -5.80 -11.18 9.52
C GLU A 132 -6.46 -11.84 8.30
N LEU A 133 -5.80 -11.77 7.14
CA LEU A 133 -5.99 -12.70 6.03
C LEU A 133 -5.00 -13.85 6.17
N LYS A 134 -5.51 -15.09 6.24
CA LYS A 134 -4.69 -16.30 6.33
C LYS A 134 -5.19 -17.40 5.41
N SER A 135 -4.43 -18.50 5.38
CA SER A 135 -4.80 -19.73 4.66
C SER A 135 -5.02 -19.54 3.15
N VAL A 136 -4.48 -18.46 2.57
CA VAL A 136 -4.40 -18.33 1.12
C VAL A 136 -3.29 -19.27 0.63
N PRO A 137 -3.58 -20.22 -0.28
CA PRO A 137 -2.55 -21.08 -0.84
C PRO A 137 -1.41 -20.27 -1.46
N GLN A 138 -0.16 -20.65 -1.22
CA GLN A 138 1.02 -19.92 -1.71
C GLN A 138 0.98 -19.70 -3.24
N ALA A 139 0.48 -20.69 -4.00
CA ALA A 139 0.34 -20.59 -5.46
C ALA A 139 -0.62 -19.48 -5.93
N LYS A 140 -1.44 -18.92 -5.03
CA LYS A 140 -2.36 -17.82 -5.29
C LYS A 140 -1.83 -16.46 -4.84
N VAL A 141 -0.60 -16.39 -4.33
CA VAL A 141 0.08 -15.17 -3.91
C VAL A 141 1.26 -14.95 -4.84
N LEU A 142 1.07 -14.09 -5.83
CA LEU A 142 2.02 -13.92 -6.93
C LEU A 142 2.71 -12.56 -6.81
N PRO A 143 4.04 -12.51 -6.63
CA PRO A 143 4.80 -11.30 -6.86
C PRO A 143 4.65 -10.87 -8.32
N ILE A 144 4.32 -9.62 -8.55
CA ILE A 144 4.19 -9.03 -9.89
C ILE A 144 5.04 -7.77 -10.00
N GLY A 145 5.33 -7.36 -11.24
CA GLY A 145 5.97 -6.07 -11.51
C GLY A 145 5.01 -4.90 -11.31
N GLY A 146 5.56 -3.68 -11.25
CA GLY A 146 4.80 -2.44 -11.19
C GLY A 146 5.11 -1.59 -9.96
N THR A 147 4.25 -0.62 -9.67
CA THR A 147 4.39 0.27 -8.51
C THR A 147 3.01 0.65 -7.98
N ILE A 148 2.88 0.58 -6.66
CA ILE A 148 1.76 1.18 -5.92
C ILE A 148 2.37 2.21 -4.98
N THR A 149 1.96 3.46 -5.14
CA THR A 149 2.40 4.55 -4.26
C THR A 149 1.41 4.70 -3.12
N VAL A 150 1.90 4.48 -1.90
CA VAL A 150 1.13 4.75 -0.68
C VAL A 150 1.72 5.97 0.00
N THR A 151 0.88 6.99 0.20
CA THR A 151 1.23 8.18 0.98
C THR A 151 0.84 7.95 2.44
N PRO A 152 1.77 8.05 3.42
CA PRO A 152 1.43 7.91 4.83
C PRO A 152 0.39 8.96 5.25
N ARG A 153 -0.62 8.53 6.01
CA ARG A 153 -1.59 9.43 6.62
C ARG A 153 -0.92 10.22 7.74
N VAL A 154 -0.90 11.54 7.65
CA VAL A 154 -0.44 12.39 8.76
C VAL A 154 -1.53 12.39 9.85
N ALA A 155 -1.17 11.98 11.06
CA ALA A 155 -2.11 11.82 12.17
C ALA A 155 -1.41 12.05 13.52
N THR A 156 -2.20 12.43 14.53
CA THR A 156 -1.73 12.45 15.93
C THR A 156 -1.83 11.06 16.56
N VAL A 157 -1.21 10.85 17.72
CA VAL A 157 -1.34 9.61 18.48
C VAL A 157 -2.80 9.33 18.84
N ALA A 158 -3.55 10.35 19.28
CA ALA A 158 -4.96 10.19 19.63
C ALA A 158 -5.81 9.77 18.43
N ASP A 159 -5.55 10.34 17.24
CA ASP A 159 -6.25 9.95 16.02
C ASP A 159 -6.02 8.47 15.68
N ILE A 160 -4.77 8.00 15.83
CA ILE A 160 -4.40 6.61 15.57
C ILE A 160 -5.14 5.66 16.52
N ILE A 161 -5.19 5.98 17.81
CA ILE A 161 -5.88 5.15 18.81
C ILE A 161 -7.39 5.13 18.55
N ALA A 162 -7.99 6.28 18.21
CA ALA A 162 -9.42 6.39 17.95
C ALA A 162 -9.87 5.66 16.67
N ASN A 163 -8.96 5.44 15.71
CA ASN A 163 -9.24 4.83 14.41
C ASN A 163 -8.48 3.50 14.20
N ASN A 164 -7.99 2.87 15.27
CA ASN A 164 -7.09 1.73 15.23
C ASN A 164 -7.60 0.60 14.31
N ASP A 165 -8.87 0.21 14.42
CA ASP A 165 -9.44 -0.90 13.64
C ASP A 165 -9.52 -0.57 12.15
N ALA A 166 -9.84 0.68 11.81
CA ALA A 166 -9.95 1.15 10.44
C ALA A 166 -8.57 1.36 9.79
N TRP A 167 -7.56 1.72 10.57
CA TRP A 167 -6.22 2.05 10.10
C TRP A 167 -5.20 0.92 10.32
N ALA A 168 -5.60 -0.20 10.90
CA ALA A 168 -4.76 -1.37 11.07
C ALA A 168 -4.13 -1.79 9.73
N SER A 169 -2.82 -2.01 9.75
CA SER A 169 -1.96 -2.30 8.60
C SER A 169 -1.88 -1.19 7.54
N SER A 170 -2.19 0.06 7.89
CA SER A 170 -2.00 1.23 7.02
C SER A 170 -0.81 2.11 7.47
N LEU A 171 -0.11 2.72 6.51
CA LEU A 171 0.95 3.69 6.77
C LEU A 171 0.42 5.01 7.34
N VAL A 172 1.07 5.46 8.41
CA VAL A 172 0.85 6.74 9.07
C VAL A 172 2.18 7.48 9.27
N LYS A 173 2.10 8.80 9.47
CA LYS A 173 3.19 9.63 9.93
C LYS A 173 2.73 10.50 11.11
N ILE A 174 3.40 10.34 12.25
CA ILE A 174 3.23 11.20 13.42
C ILE A 174 4.29 12.30 13.34
N ASN A 175 3.84 13.56 13.34
CA ASN A 175 4.72 14.73 13.43
C ASN A 175 4.73 15.26 14.87
N ASN A 176 5.74 16.06 15.21
CA ASN A 176 5.85 16.70 16.52
C ASN A 176 5.87 15.70 17.67
N VAL A 177 6.53 14.56 17.48
CA VAL A 177 6.87 13.63 18.55
C VAL A 177 7.77 14.37 19.54
N THR A 178 7.37 14.36 20.80
CA THR A 178 8.05 15.08 21.89
C THR A 178 8.95 14.17 22.70
N SER A 179 8.71 12.86 22.69
CA SER A 179 9.53 11.88 23.39
C SER A 179 9.46 10.51 22.72
N ILE A 180 10.63 9.87 22.60
CA ILE A 180 10.78 8.46 22.28
C ILE A 180 11.61 7.84 23.40
N SER A 181 10.99 6.97 24.21
CA SER A 181 11.64 6.37 25.38
C SER A 181 11.48 4.86 25.37
N GLN A 182 12.53 4.13 25.75
CA GLN A 182 12.41 2.68 25.94
C GLN A 182 11.46 2.39 27.11
N ALA A 183 10.48 1.53 26.88
CA ALA A 183 9.53 1.08 27.89
C ALA A 183 9.93 -0.28 28.47
N THR A 184 10.00 -1.31 27.63
CA THR A 184 10.31 -2.69 28.03
C THR A 184 11.19 -3.37 26.99
N SER A 185 11.85 -4.45 27.37
CA SER A 185 12.64 -5.29 26.46
C SER A 185 12.49 -6.76 26.84
N ASN A 186 12.53 -7.63 25.84
CA ASN A 186 12.54 -9.08 26.03
C ASN A 186 13.49 -9.75 25.02
N SER A 187 13.53 -11.08 25.00
CA SER A 187 14.40 -11.84 24.10
C SER A 187 14.10 -11.68 22.60
N THR A 188 12.95 -11.13 22.24
CA THR A 188 12.50 -10.97 20.85
C THR A 188 12.60 -9.53 20.34
N GLY A 189 12.61 -8.54 21.23
CA GLY A 189 12.62 -7.13 20.84
C GLY A 189 12.51 -6.15 22.00
N VAL A 190 12.43 -4.88 21.64
CA VAL A 190 12.33 -3.73 22.53
C VAL A 190 11.08 -2.93 22.20
N THR A 191 10.32 -2.56 23.23
CA THR A 191 9.16 -1.68 23.12
C THR A 191 9.56 -0.26 23.52
N TYR A 192 9.18 0.71 22.70
CA TYR A 192 9.34 2.14 22.96
C TYR A 192 7.98 2.81 23.11
N ASN A 193 7.92 3.85 23.94
CA ASN A 193 6.82 4.79 24.02
C ASN A 193 7.11 5.95 23.07
N ILE A 194 6.18 6.24 22.16
CA ILE A 194 6.19 7.37 21.23
C ILE A 194 5.12 8.35 21.71
N THR A 195 5.52 9.53 22.17
CA THR A 195 4.62 10.52 22.75
C THR A 195 4.57 11.77 21.86
N ASP A 196 3.36 12.25 21.57
CA ASP A 196 3.11 13.58 21.02
C ASP A 196 2.28 14.41 22.03
N ALA A 197 1.73 15.56 21.62
CA ALA A 197 0.90 16.39 22.49
C ALA A 197 -0.47 15.77 22.85
N THR A 198 -0.89 14.72 22.15
CA THR A 198 -2.23 14.13 22.23
C THR A 198 -2.26 12.77 22.94
N GLY A 199 -1.13 12.06 22.99
CA GLY A 199 -1.06 10.78 23.70
C GLY A 199 0.29 10.08 23.59
N THR A 200 0.30 8.80 23.99
CA THR A 200 1.45 7.91 23.87
C THR A 200 1.05 6.61 23.16
N LEU A 201 1.85 6.19 22.18
CA LEU A 201 1.69 4.98 21.38
C LEU A 201 2.88 4.04 21.59
N SER A 202 2.63 2.74 21.57
CA SER A 202 3.72 1.75 21.67
C SER A 202 4.34 1.46 20.30
N MET A 203 5.66 1.34 20.24
CA MET A 203 6.42 0.92 19.07
C MET A 203 7.30 -0.27 19.43
N PHE A 204 7.01 -1.45 18.89
CA PHE A 204 7.83 -2.65 19.10
C PHE A 204 8.83 -2.83 17.96
N VAL A 205 10.09 -3.06 18.30
CA VAL A 205 11.18 -3.31 17.36
C VAL A 205 11.83 -4.64 17.69
N ARG A 206 11.76 -5.58 16.74
CA ARG A 206 12.39 -6.90 16.88
C ARG A 206 13.90 -6.78 16.82
N LEU A 207 14.59 -7.59 17.63
CA LEU A 207 16.05 -7.70 17.56
C LEU A 207 16.52 -8.17 16.16
N ALA A 208 15.74 -9.06 15.53
CA ALA A 208 16.02 -9.59 14.20
C ALA A 208 16.01 -8.51 13.09
N SER A 209 15.34 -7.37 13.31
CA SER A 209 15.27 -6.28 12.34
C SER A 209 16.57 -5.50 12.22
N SER A 210 17.44 -5.56 13.24
CA SER A 210 18.65 -4.73 13.37
C SER A 210 18.39 -3.21 13.29
N ILE A 211 17.14 -2.77 13.48
CA ILE A 211 16.81 -1.34 13.47
C ILE A 211 17.29 -0.70 14.79
N THR A 212 18.12 0.34 14.66
CA THR A 212 18.49 1.19 15.78
C THR A 212 17.51 2.35 15.91
N VAL A 213 16.90 2.51 17.07
CA VAL A 213 15.90 3.56 17.33
C VAL A 213 16.59 4.87 17.69
N ASN A 214 16.35 5.93 16.92
CA ASN A 214 16.75 7.29 17.26
C ASN A 214 15.78 7.88 18.30
N THR A 215 16.15 7.86 19.56
CA THR A 215 15.30 8.39 20.65
C THR A 215 15.15 9.92 20.64
N SER A 216 15.94 10.63 19.83
CA SER A 216 15.83 12.09 19.64
C SER A 216 14.94 12.49 18.46
N GLY A 217 14.34 11.52 17.75
CA GLY A 217 13.45 11.77 16.63
C GLY A 217 12.22 12.59 17.02
N THR A 218 11.80 13.45 16.10
CA THR A 218 10.65 14.36 16.22
C THR A 218 9.49 13.98 15.29
N SER A 219 9.67 12.97 14.44
CA SER A 219 8.61 12.34 13.68
C SER A 219 8.84 10.83 13.54
N VAL A 220 7.76 10.08 13.42
CA VAL A 220 7.78 8.63 13.19
C VAL A 220 6.82 8.28 12.05
N THR A 221 7.33 7.59 11.04
CA THR A 221 6.52 7.00 9.95
C THR A 221 6.45 5.50 10.16
N GLY A 222 5.27 4.90 10.10
CA GLY A 222 5.14 3.47 10.34
C GLY A 222 3.78 2.95 9.93
N TYR A 223 3.54 1.67 10.19
CA TYR A 223 2.25 1.04 9.96
C TYR A 223 1.58 0.71 11.29
N ILE A 224 0.25 0.85 11.33
CA ILE A 224 -0.50 0.53 12.55
C ILE A 224 -0.64 -0.98 12.70
N SER A 225 -0.54 -1.47 13.92
CA SER A 225 -0.87 -2.85 14.26
C SER A 225 -1.64 -2.90 15.57
N ILE A 226 -2.42 -3.96 15.75
CA ILE A 226 -3.09 -4.24 17.02
C ILE A 226 -2.46 -5.49 17.63
N PHE A 227 -2.15 -5.44 18.92
CA PHE A 227 -1.69 -6.60 19.68
C PHE A 227 -2.54 -6.75 20.94
N ASN A 228 -3.40 -7.77 20.92
CA ASN A 228 -4.52 -7.98 21.82
C ASN A 228 -5.51 -6.81 21.73
N SER A 229 -5.35 -5.81 22.58
CA SER A 229 -6.14 -4.56 22.61
C SER A 229 -5.27 -3.31 22.49
N ALA A 230 -3.94 -3.46 22.46
CA ALA A 230 -3.02 -2.34 22.39
C ALA A 230 -2.81 -1.94 20.93
N THR A 231 -3.03 -0.66 20.63
CA THR A 231 -2.62 -0.08 19.35
C THR A 231 -1.11 0.17 19.37
N GLN A 232 -0.45 -0.21 18.30
CA GLN A 232 1.00 -0.08 18.13
C GLN A 232 1.33 0.53 16.77
N ILE A 233 2.54 1.06 16.66
CA ILE A 233 3.16 1.45 15.39
C ILE A 233 4.39 0.59 15.13
N GLY A 234 4.46 -0.03 13.95
CA GLY A 234 5.64 -0.72 13.45
C GLY A 234 6.43 0.18 12.51
N ILE A 235 7.74 0.27 12.71
CA ILE A 235 8.66 0.94 11.79
C ILE A 235 9.29 -0.07 10.82
N ARG A 236 9.70 0.42 9.66
CA ARG A 236 10.26 -0.41 8.60
C ARG A 236 11.78 -0.30 8.59
N THR A 237 12.29 0.89 8.88
CA THR A 237 13.74 1.19 8.94
C THR A 237 14.05 2.21 10.03
N ALA A 238 15.34 2.45 10.31
CA ALA A 238 15.73 3.55 11.20
C ALA A 238 15.36 4.95 10.63
N ALA A 239 15.32 5.09 9.30
CA ALA A 239 15.01 6.35 8.62
C ALA A 239 13.53 6.77 8.73
N ASP A 240 12.68 5.86 9.21
CA ASP A 240 11.30 6.16 9.56
C ASP A 240 11.20 7.06 10.81
N ILE A 241 12.29 7.24 11.55
CA ILE A 241 12.39 8.13 12.70
C ILE A 241 13.31 9.30 12.34
N GLN A 242 12.77 10.51 12.27
CA GLN A 242 13.49 11.74 11.89
C GLN A 242 13.45 12.77 12.99
#